data_AF-A0A946WJ78-F1
#
_entry.id   AF-A0A946WJ78-F1
#
_cell.length_a   1.000
_cell.length_b   1.000
_cell.length_c   1.000
_cell.angle_alpha   90.00
_cell.angle_beta   90.00
_cell.angle_gamma   90.00
#
_symmetry.space_group_name_H-M   'P 1'
#
loop_
_entity.id
_entity.type
_entity.pdbx_description
1 polymer ?
#
loop_
_entity_poly.entity_id
_entity_poly.type
_entity_poly.pdbx_seq_one_letter_code
_entity_poly.pdbx_strand_id
1 'polypeptide(L)'
;MRDDVFKAIDVADIDALKVLLNKDPGLASSRSDDGLSVVLFSLYIQKPELTEILLKFKPELDVFDLAALGGVGQISHILATDPK
;
A
#
# COMPACT_ATOMS: atom_id res chain seq x y z
N MET A 1 -4.91 16.32 -1.60
CA MET A 1 -6.18 15.76 -2.13
C MET A 1 -5.99 14.25 -2.24
N ARG A 2 -7.01 13.41 -1.95
CA ARG A 2 -6.88 11.96 -2.17
C ARG A 2 -7.12 11.66 -3.65
N ASP A 3 -6.14 11.07 -4.30
CA ASP A 3 -6.22 10.63 -5.70
C ASP A 3 -7.19 9.45 -5.87
N ASP A 4 -7.55 9.12 -7.11
CA ASP A 4 -8.64 8.18 -7.40
C ASP A 4 -8.40 6.77 -6.83
N VAL A 5 -7.13 6.33 -6.70
CA VAL A 5 -6.79 5.06 -6.04
C VAL A 5 -7.15 5.06 -4.55
N PHE A 6 -6.93 6.18 -3.84
CA PHE A 6 -7.31 6.31 -2.43
C PHE A 6 -8.82 6.33 -2.27
N LYS A 7 -9.55 6.98 -3.19
CA LYS A 7 -11.03 6.98 -3.16
C LYS A 7 -11.59 5.57 -3.32
N ALA A 8 -11.05 4.79 -4.27
CA ALA A 8 -11.47 3.41 -4.47
C ALA A 8 -11.26 2.55 -3.20
N ILE A 9 -10.14 2.76 -2.50
CA ILE A 9 -9.85 2.07 -1.22
C ILE A 9 -10.80 2.53 -0.11
N ASP A 10 -11.03 3.85 0.02
CA ASP A 10 -11.86 4.46 1.08
C ASP A 10 -13.30 3.96 1.08
N VAL A 11 -13.89 3.74 -0.12
CA VAL A 11 -15.23 3.18 -0.29
C VAL A 11 -15.25 1.67 -0.56
N ALA A 12 -14.09 1.01 -0.49
CA ALA A 12 -13.89 -0.41 -0.78
C ALA A 12 -14.43 -0.87 -2.16
N ASP A 13 -14.27 -0.03 -3.19
CA ASP A 13 -14.60 -0.36 -4.58
C ASP A 13 -13.47 -1.20 -5.22
N ILE A 14 -13.63 -2.51 -5.10
CA ILE A 14 -12.68 -3.52 -5.58
C ILE A 14 -12.50 -3.47 -7.10
N ASP A 15 -13.58 -3.26 -7.84
CA ASP A 15 -13.54 -3.29 -9.31
C ASP A 15 -12.86 -2.03 -9.85
N ALA A 16 -13.19 -0.85 -9.29
CA ALA A 16 -12.49 0.39 -9.60
C ALA A 16 -11.00 0.29 -9.27
N LEU A 17 -10.64 -0.27 -8.11
CA LEU A 17 -9.25 -0.46 -7.72
C LEU A 17 -8.49 -1.34 -8.74
N LYS A 18 -9.07 -2.47 -9.16
CA LYS A 18 -8.48 -3.34 -10.18
C LYS A 18 -8.32 -2.63 -11.53
N VAL A 19 -9.34 -1.87 -11.96
CA VAL A 19 -9.27 -1.12 -13.22
C VAL A 19 -8.15 -0.07 -13.19
N LEU A 20 -8.04 0.68 -12.10
CA LEU A 20 -7.00 1.69 -11.91
C LEU A 20 -5.60 1.06 -11.93
N LEU A 21 -5.37 0.00 -11.14
CA LEU A 21 -4.07 -0.67 -11.04
C LEU A 21 -3.65 -1.39 -12.32
N ASN A 22 -4.60 -1.96 -13.08
CA ASN A 22 -4.29 -2.55 -14.38
C ASN A 22 -3.92 -1.48 -15.42
N LYS A 23 -4.50 -0.28 -15.33
CA LYS A 23 -4.18 0.84 -16.20
C LYS A 23 -2.82 1.44 -15.84
N ASP A 24 -2.54 1.59 -14.55
CA ASP A 24 -1.28 2.11 -14.02
C ASP A 24 -0.85 1.33 -12.77
N PRO A 25 0.04 0.33 -12.92
CA PRO A 25 0.60 -0.43 -11.81
C PRO A 25 1.33 0.41 -10.76
N GLY A 26 1.86 1.58 -11.15
CA GLY A 26 2.57 2.49 -10.25
C GLY A 26 1.68 3.06 -9.14
N LEU A 27 0.35 3.05 -9.36
CA LEU A 27 -0.61 3.48 -8.35
C LEU A 27 -0.57 2.62 -7.08
N ALA A 28 -0.06 1.38 -7.15
CA ALA A 28 0.13 0.55 -5.96
C ALA A 28 1.16 1.13 -4.97
N SER A 29 2.09 1.96 -5.44
CA SER A 29 3.10 2.65 -4.63
C SER A 29 2.71 4.09 -4.29
N SER A 30 1.47 4.50 -4.57
CA SER A 30 1.02 5.88 -4.35
C SER A 30 1.04 6.27 -2.89
N ARG A 31 1.31 7.55 -2.66
CA ARG A 31 1.29 8.20 -1.34
C ARG A 31 0.43 9.45 -1.41
N SER A 32 -0.30 9.75 -0.34
CA SER A 32 -1.00 11.02 -0.20
C SER A 32 -0.03 12.16 0.13
N ASP A 33 -0.52 13.41 0.11
CA ASP A 33 0.27 14.61 0.41
C ASP A 33 1.00 14.58 1.76
N ASP A 34 0.47 13.84 2.74
CA ASP A 34 1.05 13.62 4.07
C ASP A 34 1.98 12.39 4.15
N GLY A 35 2.22 11.72 3.03
CA GLY A 35 3.14 10.58 2.90
C GLY A 35 2.54 9.22 3.21
N LEU A 36 1.26 9.13 3.58
CA LEU A 36 0.58 7.85 3.85
C LEU A 36 0.48 7.03 2.55
N SER A 37 0.99 5.80 2.58
CA SER A 37 0.90 4.88 1.44
C SER A 37 -0.51 4.32 1.26
N VAL A 38 -0.87 3.97 0.02
CA VAL A 38 -2.13 3.25 -0.27
C VAL A 38 -2.21 1.88 0.43
N VAL A 39 -1.07 1.23 0.67
CA VAL A 39 -1.00 -0.09 1.34
C VAL A 39 -1.31 0.05 2.84
N LEU A 40 -0.69 1.01 3.52
CA LEU A 40 -0.97 1.28 4.92
C LEU A 40 -2.41 1.78 5.11
N PHE A 41 -2.89 2.60 4.18
CA PHE A 41 -4.28 3.04 4.19
C PHE A 41 -5.26 1.86 4.03
N SER A 42 -5.01 0.90 3.13
CA SER A 42 -5.89 -0.27 2.97
C SER A 42 -5.93 -1.16 4.21
N LEU A 43 -4.83 -1.23 4.98
CA LEU A 43 -4.78 -1.92 6.27
C LEU A 43 -5.68 -1.23 7.31
N TYR A 44 -5.73 0.10 7.35
CA TYR A 44 -6.66 0.84 8.23
C TYR A 44 -8.13 0.59 7.88
N ILE A 45 -8.45 0.41 6.60
CA ILE A 45 -9.80 0.08 6.12
C ILE A 45 -10.24 -1.34 6.56
N GLN A 46 -9.30 -2.21 6.96
CA GLN A 46 -9.58 -3.56 7.47
C GLN A 46 -10.39 -4.43 6.49
N LYS A 47 -10.08 -4.30 5.20
CA LYS A 47 -10.61 -5.14 4.12
C LYS A 47 -9.43 -5.87 3.45
N PRO A 48 -9.10 -7.09 3.89
CA PRO A 48 -7.89 -7.80 3.44
C PRO A 48 -7.76 -7.90 1.91
N GLU A 49 -8.87 -8.06 1.20
CA GLU A 49 -8.88 -8.15 -0.27
C GLU A 49 -8.25 -6.92 -0.95
N LEU A 50 -8.45 -5.70 -0.42
CA LEU A 50 -7.84 -4.48 -0.97
C LEU A 50 -6.32 -4.56 -0.89
N THR A 51 -5.81 -4.94 0.28
CA THR A 51 -4.36 -5.10 0.51
C THR A 51 -3.79 -6.20 -0.37
N GLU A 52 -4.47 -7.35 -0.48
CA GLU A 52 -4.03 -8.45 -1.34
C GLU A 52 -3.96 -8.04 -2.82
N ILE A 53 -4.89 -7.22 -3.30
CA ILE A 53 -4.86 -6.68 -4.66
C ILE A 53 -3.64 -5.78 -4.85
N LEU A 54 -3.41 -4.82 -3.94
CA LEU A 54 -2.27 -3.91 -4.02
C LEU A 54 -0.94 -4.66 -4.04
N LEU A 55 -0.77 -5.65 -3.15
CA LEU A 55 0.48 -6.42 -3.03
C LEU A 55 0.82 -7.23 -4.29
N LYS A 56 -0.16 -7.63 -5.11
CA LYS A 56 0.08 -8.32 -6.40
C LYS A 56 0.87 -7.46 -7.39
N PHE A 57 0.80 -6.13 -7.26
CA PHE A 57 1.52 -5.19 -8.11
C PHE A 57 2.93 -4.86 -7.60
N LYS A 58 3.39 -5.53 -6.52
CA LYS A 58 4.73 -5.36 -5.93
C LYS A 58 5.08 -3.89 -5.64
N PRO A 59 4.25 -3.21 -4.83
CA PRO A 59 4.47 -1.80 -4.50
C PRO A 59 5.79 -1.61 -3.74
N GLU A 60 6.28 -0.39 -3.77
CA GLU A 60 7.35 0.05 -2.89
C GLU A 60 6.82 0.14 -1.46
N LEU A 61 7.43 -0.61 -0.54
CA LEU A 61 7.04 -0.68 0.87
C LEU A 61 8.12 -0.02 1.72
N ASP A 62 7.71 0.89 2.60
CA ASP A 62 8.58 1.44 3.63
C ASP A 62 8.52 0.63 4.94
N VAL A 63 9.25 1.08 5.95
CA VAL A 63 9.29 0.43 7.27
C VAL A 63 7.93 0.40 7.97
N PHE A 64 7.07 1.39 7.77
CA PHE A 64 5.74 1.46 8.37
C PHE A 64 4.78 0.49 7.68
N ASP A 65 4.84 0.39 6.35
CA ASP A 65 4.11 -0.61 5.59
C ASP A 65 4.49 -2.01 6.04
N LEU A 66 5.80 -2.29 6.09
CA LEU A 66 6.33 -3.58 6.53
C LEU A 66 5.94 -3.91 7.97
N ALA A 67 5.95 -2.92 8.87
CA ALA A 67 5.57 -3.12 10.26
C ALA A 67 4.09 -3.53 10.37
N ALA A 68 3.22 -2.87 9.62
CA ALA A 68 1.80 -3.17 9.59
C ALA A 68 1.49 -4.51 8.89
N LEU A 69 2.33 -4.93 7.93
CA LEU A 69 2.23 -6.22 7.24
C LEU A 69 2.87 -7.40 8.01
N GLY A 70 3.51 -7.16 9.17
CA GLY A 70 4.20 -8.20 9.94
C GLY A 70 5.57 -8.61 9.37
N GLY A 71 6.18 -7.75 8.55
CA GLY A 71 7.47 -7.95 7.85
C GLY A 71 8.70 -7.87 8.76
N VAL A 72 8.69 -8.48 9.94
CA VAL A 72 9.78 -8.42 10.94
C VAL A 72 11.14 -8.80 10.34
N GLY A 73 11.16 -9.81 9.47
CA GLY A 73 12.39 -10.24 8.79
C GLY A 73 12.95 -9.17 7.84
N GLN A 74 12.08 -8.52 7.07
CA GLN A 74 12.47 -7.45 6.14
C GLN A 74 12.96 -6.22 6.91
N ILE A 75 12.27 -5.84 7.98
CA ILE A 75 12.68 -4.74 8.85
C ILE A 75 14.04 -5.02 9.48
N SER A 76 14.24 -6.23 10.03
CA SER A 76 15.52 -6.63 10.62
C SER A 76 16.66 -6.54 9.61
N HIS A 77 16.42 -6.92 8.35
CA HIS A 77 17.39 -6.80 7.28
C HIS A 77 17.70 -5.33 6.94
N ILE A 78 16.68 -4.49 6.81
CA ILE A 78 16.84 -3.04 6.56
C ILE A 78 17.68 -2.42 7.69
N LEU A 79 17.31 -2.64 8.95
CA LEU A 79 18.04 -2.09 10.10
C LEU A 79 19.49 -2.59 10.19
N ALA A 80 19.78 -3.81 9.73
CA ALA A 80 21.13 -4.33 9.69
C ALA A 80 21.99 -3.72 8.56
N THR A 81 21.37 -3.20 7.51
CA THR A 81 22.05 -2.72 6.30
C THR A 81 22.05 -1.19 6.17
N ASP A 82 21.04 -0.51 6.69
CA ASP A 82 20.92 0.95 6.78
C ASP A 82 20.10 1.35 8.03
N PRO A 83 20.75 1.53 9.20
CA PRO A 83 20.09 1.74 10.49
C PRO A 83 19.52 3.16 10.72
N LYS A 84 19.38 3.99 9.68
CA LYS A 84 18.95 5.39 9.82
C LYS A 84 17.45 5.57 10.01
#